data_AF-A0A1J5QUE2-F1
#
_entry.id   AF-A0A1J5QUE2-F1
#
_cell.length_a   1.000
_cell.length_b   1.000
_cell.length_c   1.000
_cell.angle_alpha   90.00
_cell.angle_beta   90.00
_cell.angle_gamma   90.00
#
_symmetry.space_group_name_H-M   'P 1'
#
loop_
_entity.id
_entity.type
_entity.pdbx_description
1 polymer ?
#
loop_
_entity_poly.entity_id
_entity_poly.type
_entity_poly.pdbx_seq_one_letter_code
_entity_poly.pdbx_strand_id
1 'polypeptide(L)'
;MIDRAQIAAALDGASSLELYQLVCLLERMLADPRRIVAVRKLLHHGQLVRCVDARSGELVSMRIAALHDTEATLIDPRGAHQGRRVPYAAIEPPEQVEVINANPDAPSPKPPEATPRKPGRADFKRGDKVAFEDKYLRRQVGVIVRINQLTASIDCASGESWRVGFHLLRHVVDI
;
A
#
# COMPACT_ATOMS: atom_id res chain seq x y z
N MET A 1 -18.79 -7.38 -16.08
CA MET A 1 -19.03 -6.23 -15.17
C MET A 1 -20.54 -6.07 -15.06
N ILE A 2 -21.13 -6.06 -13.86
CA ILE A 2 -22.59 -5.88 -13.70
C ILE A 2 -22.94 -4.41 -13.97
N ASP A 3 -23.95 -4.15 -14.80
CA ASP A 3 -24.38 -2.80 -15.16
C ASP A 3 -25.12 -2.13 -14.00
N ARG A 4 -24.74 -0.90 -13.65
CA ARG A 4 -25.38 -0.11 -12.59
C ARG A 4 -26.86 0.13 -12.88
N ALA A 5 -27.24 0.27 -14.15
CA ALA A 5 -28.63 0.48 -14.55
C ALA A 5 -29.48 -0.77 -14.31
N GLN A 6 -28.93 -1.97 -14.53
CA GLN A 6 -29.63 -3.22 -14.25
C GLN A 6 -29.85 -3.43 -12.75
N ILE A 7 -28.88 -3.07 -11.92
CA ILE A 7 -29.04 -3.12 -10.45
C ILE A 7 -30.14 -2.14 -10.00
N ALA A 8 -30.14 -0.91 -10.52
CA ALA A 8 -31.17 0.06 -10.19
C ALA A 8 -32.58 -0.42 -10.59
N ALA A 9 -32.72 -0.94 -11.82
CA ALA A 9 -33.99 -1.48 -12.29
C ALA A 9 -34.48 -2.69 -11.46
N ALA A 10 -33.57 -3.56 -11.02
CA ALA A 10 -33.90 -4.70 -10.16
C ALA A 10 -34.35 -4.28 -8.74
N LEU A 11 -34.00 -3.06 -8.31
CA LEU A 11 -34.35 -2.52 -7.00
C LEU A 11 -35.57 -1.58 -7.02
N ASP A 12 -36.08 -1.22 -8.20
CA ASP A 12 -37.15 -0.22 -8.39
C ASP A 12 -38.50 -0.65 -7.75
N GLY A 13 -38.73 -1.96 -7.61
CA GLY A 13 -39.91 -2.52 -6.95
C GLY A 13 -39.71 -2.94 -5.48
N ALA A 14 -38.51 -2.77 -4.92
CA ALA A 14 -38.22 -3.22 -3.57
C ALA A 14 -38.79 -2.27 -2.51
N SER A 15 -39.35 -2.84 -1.44
CA SER A 15 -39.77 -2.07 -0.28
C SER A 15 -38.56 -1.50 0.47
N SER A 16 -38.76 -0.44 1.25
CA SER A 16 -37.69 0.16 2.08
C SER A 16 -37.06 -0.85 3.06
N LEU A 17 -37.82 -1.85 3.52
CA LEU A 17 -37.31 -2.90 4.39
C LEU A 17 -36.35 -3.84 3.64
N GLU A 18 -36.71 -4.25 2.43
CA GLU A 18 -35.86 -5.10 1.58
C GLU A 18 -34.57 -4.38 1.17
N LEU A 19 -34.67 -3.08 0.84
CA LEU A 19 -33.50 -2.24 0.57
C LEU A 19 -32.57 -2.16 1.79
N TYR A 20 -33.13 -1.99 2.99
CA TYR A 20 -32.35 -1.95 4.22
C TYR A 20 -31.69 -3.30 4.53
N GLN A 21 -32.41 -4.41 4.35
CA GLN A 21 -31.84 -5.75 4.49
C GLN A 21 -30.67 -5.98 3.52
N LEU A 22 -30.80 -5.49 2.28
CA LEU A 22 -29.73 -5.54 1.30
C LEU A 22 -28.52 -4.72 1.74
N VAL A 23 -28.72 -3.50 2.27
CA VAL A 23 -27.62 -2.69 2.82
C VAL A 23 -26.87 -3.46 3.91
N CYS A 24 -27.58 -4.02 4.90
CA CYS A 24 -26.93 -4.80 5.96
C CYS A 24 -26.17 -6.02 5.43
N LEU A 25 -26.72 -6.71 4.43
CA LEU A 25 -26.06 -7.85 3.79
C LEU A 25 -24.79 -7.39 3.06
N LEU A 26 -24.86 -6.31 2.29
CA LEU A 26 -23.74 -5.74 1.55
C LEU A 26 -22.64 -5.28 2.50
N GLU A 27 -22.96 -4.57 3.57
CA GLU A 27 -22.00 -4.15 4.60
C GLU A 27 -21.23 -5.36 5.15
N ARG A 28 -21.96 -6.44 5.49
CA ARG A 28 -21.34 -7.67 5.99
C ARG A 28 -20.46 -8.37 4.95
N MET A 29 -20.88 -8.37 3.68
CA MET A 29 -20.08 -8.92 2.58
C MET A 29 -18.82 -8.09 2.30
N LEU A 30 -18.91 -6.76 2.35
CA LEU A 30 -17.79 -5.84 2.13
C LEU A 30 -16.79 -5.88 3.29
N ALA A 31 -17.26 -6.19 4.50
CA ALA A 31 -16.43 -6.40 5.69
C ALA A 31 -15.76 -7.78 5.76
N ASP A 32 -15.94 -8.66 4.77
CA ASP A 32 -15.31 -10.00 4.74
C ASP A 32 -13.76 -9.87 4.81
N PRO A 33 -13.11 -10.41 5.86
CA PRO A 33 -11.66 -10.35 6.01
C PRO A 33 -10.89 -10.91 4.81
N ARG A 34 -11.46 -11.90 4.10
CA ARG A 34 -10.81 -12.50 2.92
C ARG A 34 -10.68 -11.50 1.78
N ARG A 35 -11.73 -10.69 1.55
CA ARG A 35 -11.73 -9.62 0.54
C ARG A 35 -10.75 -8.52 0.91
N ILE A 36 -10.78 -8.10 2.17
CA ILE A 36 -9.86 -7.08 2.69
C ILE A 36 -8.41 -7.52 2.49
N VAL A 37 -8.05 -8.74 2.89
CA VAL A 37 -6.68 -9.26 2.76
C VAL A 37 -6.27 -9.42 1.30
N ALA A 38 -7.16 -9.87 0.42
CA ALA A 38 -6.86 -10.02 -1.00
C ALA A 38 -6.48 -8.68 -1.65
N VAL A 39 -7.25 -7.62 -1.38
CA VAL A 39 -6.96 -6.28 -1.90
C VAL A 39 -5.71 -5.69 -1.22
N ARG A 40 -5.62 -5.71 0.11
CA ARG A 40 -4.50 -5.13 0.87
C ARG A 40 -3.14 -5.69 0.44
N LYS A 41 -3.06 -6.98 0.08
CA LYS A 41 -1.83 -7.62 -0.43
C LYS A 41 -1.29 -6.98 -1.70
N LEU A 42 -2.16 -6.42 -2.53
CA LEU A 42 -1.83 -5.80 -3.82
C LEU A 42 -1.50 -4.30 -3.70
N LEU A 43 -1.63 -3.75 -2.48
CA LEU A 43 -1.51 -2.32 -2.22
C LEU A 43 -0.21 -1.97 -1.50
N HIS A 44 0.38 -0.87 -1.91
CA HIS A 44 1.61 -0.34 -1.34
C HIS A 44 1.47 1.15 -1.04
N HIS A 45 2.16 1.61 0.00
CA HIS A 45 2.23 3.03 0.31
C HIS A 45 2.83 3.82 -0.87
N GLY A 46 2.19 4.92 -1.24
CA GLY A 46 2.56 5.80 -2.35
C GLY A 46 2.02 5.36 -3.71
N GLN A 47 1.36 4.20 -3.79
CA GLN A 47 0.75 3.69 -5.02
C GLN A 47 -0.46 4.54 -5.42
N LEU A 48 -0.61 4.78 -6.72
CA LEU A 48 -1.82 5.34 -7.30
C LEU A 48 -2.83 4.21 -7.50
N VAL A 49 -4.04 4.42 -6.99
CA VAL A 49 -5.17 3.50 -7.09
C VAL A 49 -6.41 4.26 -7.54
N ARG A 50 -7.37 3.56 -8.11
CA ARG A 50 -8.68 4.14 -8.42
C ARG A 50 -9.65 3.78 -7.31
N CYS A 51 -10.42 4.75 -6.84
CA CYS A 51 -11.49 4.50 -5.88
C CYS A 51 -12.74 5.25 -6.30
N VAL A 52 -13.91 4.73 -5.91
CA VAL A 52 -15.17 5.44 -6.13
C VAL A 52 -15.28 6.58 -5.13
N ASP A 53 -15.49 7.80 -5.60
CA ASP A 53 -15.89 8.89 -4.72
C ASP A 53 -17.35 8.70 -4.30
N ALA A 54 -17.59 8.54 -3.00
CA ALA A 54 -18.94 8.39 -2.45
C ALA A 54 -19.90 9.55 -2.78
N ARG A 55 -19.39 10.75 -3.14
CA ARG A 55 -20.24 11.90 -3.47
C ARG A 55 -20.70 11.90 -4.93
N SER A 56 -19.76 11.74 -5.87
CA SER A 56 -20.07 11.75 -7.31
C SER A 56 -20.40 10.36 -7.86
N GLY A 57 -20.01 9.30 -7.16
CA GLY A 57 -20.09 7.92 -7.66
C GLY A 57 -19.13 7.65 -8.82
N GLU A 58 -18.17 8.54 -9.09
CA GLU A 58 -17.17 8.43 -10.14
C GLU A 58 -15.88 7.78 -9.62
N LEU A 59 -15.12 7.16 -10.52
CA LEU A 59 -13.81 6.62 -10.23
C LEU A 59 -12.76 7.72 -10.30
N VAL A 60 -12.09 7.95 -9.17
CA VAL A 60 -11.04 8.97 -9.04
C VAL A 60 -9.71 8.29 -8.71
N SER A 61 -8.63 8.75 -9.36
CA SER A 61 -7.27 8.28 -9.08
C SER A 61 -6.72 8.98 -7.84
N MET A 62 -6.39 8.18 -6.82
CA MET A 62 -5.93 8.63 -5.51
C MET A 62 -4.62 7.93 -5.14
N ARG A 63 -3.82 8.55 -4.28
CA ARG A 63 -2.56 7.96 -3.80
C ARG A 63 -2.72 7.39 -2.40
N ILE A 64 -2.18 6.20 -2.16
CA ILE A 64 -2.18 5.58 -0.82
C ILE A 64 -1.17 6.29 0.08
N ALA A 65 -1.66 6.90 1.16
CA ALA A 65 -0.88 7.54 2.21
C ALA A 65 -0.68 6.65 3.45
N ALA A 66 -1.58 5.70 3.72
CA ALA A 66 -1.40 4.72 4.79
C ALA A 66 -2.28 3.49 4.55
N LEU A 67 -1.85 2.34 5.07
CA LEU A 67 -2.57 1.08 5.05
C LEU A 67 -2.83 0.64 6.49
N HIS A 68 -4.10 0.66 6.91
CA HIS A 68 -4.56 0.18 8.22
C HIS A 68 -5.10 -1.25 8.09
N ASP A 69 -5.66 -1.78 9.17
CA ASP A 69 -6.10 -3.18 9.19
C ASP A 69 -7.32 -3.46 8.31
N THR A 70 -8.31 -2.57 8.34
CA THR A 70 -9.56 -2.68 7.57
C THR A 70 -9.75 -1.57 6.54
N GLU A 71 -8.88 -0.57 6.53
CA GLU A 71 -9.03 0.65 5.74
C GLU A 71 -7.68 1.16 5.20
N ALA A 72 -7.73 2.02 4.20
CA ALA A 72 -6.59 2.77 3.70
C ALA A 72 -6.84 4.28 3.79
N THR A 73 -5.78 5.04 4.03
CA THR A 73 -5.80 6.49 3.91
C THR A 73 -5.36 6.85 2.50
N LEU A 74 -6.22 7.55 1.76
CA LEU A 74 -5.98 8.04 0.41
C LEU A 74 -5.82 9.56 0.42
N ILE A 75 -4.91 10.08 -0.40
CA ILE A 75 -4.73 11.51 -0.65
C ILE A 75 -4.87 11.80 -2.13
N ASP A 76 -5.46 12.94 -2.46
CA ASP A 76 -5.51 13.42 -3.83
C ASP A 76 -4.08 13.81 -4.26
N PRO A 77 -3.54 13.25 -5.36
CA PRO A 77 -2.24 13.63 -5.88
C PRO A 77 -2.20 15.06 -6.46
N ARG A 78 -3.36 15.65 -6.82
CA ARG A 78 -3.48 16.96 -7.49
C ARG A 78 -4.00 18.07 -6.56
N GLY A 79 -4.54 17.71 -5.40
CA GLY A 79 -5.24 18.61 -4.49
C GLY A 79 -4.70 18.63 -3.06
N ALA A 80 -5.55 19.11 -2.13
CA ALA A 80 -5.20 19.21 -0.72
C ALA A 80 -4.79 17.85 -0.14
N HIS A 81 -3.70 17.81 0.63
CA HIS A 81 -3.21 16.62 1.34
C HIS A 81 -4.10 16.17 2.50
N GLN A 82 -5.40 16.43 2.43
CA GLN A 82 -6.34 15.99 3.45
C GLN A 82 -6.62 14.49 3.23
N GLY A 83 -5.96 13.66 4.04
CA GLY A 83 -6.10 12.21 3.98
C GLY A 83 -7.54 11.77 4.26
N ARG A 84 -8.14 11.04 3.32
CA ARG A 84 -9.46 10.41 3.45
C ARG A 84 -9.29 8.94 3.80
N ARG A 85 -9.96 8.46 4.84
CA ARG A 85 -10.05 7.03 5.15
C ARG A 85 -11.13 6.39 4.30
N VAL A 86 -10.82 5.27 3.65
CA VAL A 86 -11.77 4.47 2.89
C VAL A 86 -11.55 2.98 3.18
N PRO A 87 -12.62 2.16 3.19
CA PRO A 87 -12.48 0.71 3.27
C PRO A 87 -11.77 0.17 2.03
N TYR A 88 -11.05 -0.95 2.18
CA TYR A 88 -10.39 -1.60 1.04
C TYR A 88 -11.34 -1.98 -0.08
N ALA A 89 -12.61 -2.26 0.23
CA ALA A 89 -13.63 -2.58 -0.75
C ALA A 89 -14.00 -1.42 -1.69
N ALA A 90 -13.64 -0.18 -1.34
CA ALA A 90 -13.85 1.00 -2.18
C ALA A 90 -12.69 1.26 -3.15
N ILE A 91 -11.60 0.49 -3.05
CA ILE A 91 -10.42 0.60 -3.90
C ILE A 91 -10.51 -0.47 -4.99
N GLU A 92 -10.42 -0.03 -6.23
CA GLU A 92 -10.26 -0.95 -7.35
C GLU A 92 -8.91 -1.65 -7.19
N PRO A 93 -8.88 -2.98 -7.08
CA PRO A 93 -7.62 -3.70 -7.05
C PRO A 93 -6.86 -3.34 -8.33
N PRO A 94 -5.56 -3.01 -8.26
CA PRO A 94 -4.77 -2.91 -9.48
C PRO A 94 -4.94 -4.23 -10.22
N GLU A 95 -5.31 -4.19 -11.50
CA GLU A 95 -5.46 -5.39 -12.32
C GLU A 95 -4.25 -6.28 -12.03
N GLN A 96 -4.52 -7.46 -11.46
CA GLN A 96 -3.53 -8.50 -11.51
C GLN A 96 -3.33 -8.70 -13.00
N VAL A 97 -2.18 -8.28 -13.54
CA VAL A 97 -1.70 -8.87 -14.78
C VAL A 97 -1.71 -10.36 -14.48
N GLU A 98 -2.74 -11.02 -15.00
CA GLU A 98 -2.97 -12.44 -14.84
C GLU A 98 -1.72 -13.11 -15.38
N VAL A 99 -0.85 -13.58 -14.48
CA VAL A 99 0.07 -14.67 -14.79
C VAL A 99 -0.77 -15.95 -14.77
N ILE A 100 -1.79 -15.98 -15.61
CA ILE A 100 -2.59 -17.15 -15.96
C ILE A 100 -2.40 -17.26 -17.46
N ASN A 101 -1.29 -17.88 -17.85
CA ASN A 101 -1.17 -18.67 -19.08
C ASN A 101 0.17 -19.40 -19.00
N ALA A 102 0.12 -20.63 -18.49
CA ALA A 102 1.09 -21.63 -18.85
C ALA A 102 0.98 -21.86 -20.37
N ASN A 103 1.83 -21.19 -21.14
CA ASN A 103 2.12 -21.58 -22.51
C ASN A 103 3.64 -21.83 -22.58
N PRO A 104 4.11 -23.07 -22.78
CA PRO A 104 5.54 -23.37 -22.74
C PRO A 104 6.35 -22.84 -23.93
N ASP A 105 5.74 -22.14 -24.90
CA ASP A 105 6.36 -21.94 -26.21
C ASP A 105 6.07 -20.58 -26.87
N ALA A 106 6.27 -19.48 -26.13
CA ALA A 106 6.26 -18.13 -26.72
C ALA A 106 7.54 -17.36 -26.32
N PRO A 107 8.14 -16.55 -27.23
CA PRO A 107 9.46 -15.98 -27.03
C PRO A 107 9.47 -14.97 -25.88
N SER A 108 10.45 -15.10 -24.99
CA SER A 108 10.64 -14.27 -23.80
C SER A 108 10.59 -12.76 -24.09
N PRO A 109 9.67 -12.00 -23.45
CA PRO A 109 9.80 -10.55 -23.39
C PRO A 109 10.96 -10.19 -22.47
N LYS A 110 11.83 -9.29 -22.94
CA LYS A 110 12.99 -8.81 -22.19
C LYS A 110 12.57 -8.22 -20.82
N PRO A 111 13.35 -8.47 -19.74
CA PRO A 111 13.04 -7.95 -18.41
C PRO A 111 12.87 -6.42 -18.41
N PRO A 112 11.79 -5.87 -17.79
CA PRO A 112 11.75 -4.45 -17.45
C PRO A 112 12.85 -4.15 -16.43
N GLU A 113 13.62 -3.09 -16.67
CA GLU A 113 14.63 -2.59 -15.74
C GLU A 113 14.07 -2.48 -14.32
N ALA A 114 14.83 -3.05 -13.38
CA ALA A 114 14.46 -3.11 -11.98
C ALA A 114 14.27 -1.69 -11.42
N THR A 115 13.05 -1.36 -11.04
CA THR A 115 12.83 -0.30 -10.05
C THR A 115 13.59 -0.67 -8.79
N PRO A 116 14.43 0.22 -8.22
CA PRO A 116 15.26 -0.12 -7.09
C PRO A 116 14.36 -0.50 -5.91
N ARG A 117 14.47 -1.77 -5.49
CA ARG A 117 13.76 -2.29 -4.32
C ARG A 117 14.11 -1.42 -3.11
N LYS A 118 13.09 -0.98 -2.37
CA LYS A 118 13.31 -0.25 -1.11
C LYS A 118 14.10 -1.16 -0.17
N PRO A 119 15.20 -0.68 0.44
CA PRO A 119 16.02 -1.49 1.33
C PRO A 119 15.20 -2.06 2.49
N GLY A 120 15.18 -3.38 2.60
CA GLY A 120 14.52 -4.14 3.65
C GLY A 120 15.53 -4.77 4.61
N ARG A 121 15.04 -5.56 5.57
CA ARG A 121 15.89 -6.24 6.56
C ARG A 121 17.02 -7.08 5.92
N ALA A 122 16.74 -7.70 4.78
CA ALA A 122 17.70 -8.58 4.09
C ALA A 122 18.93 -7.83 3.57
N ASP A 123 18.82 -6.52 3.39
CA ASP A 123 19.87 -5.67 2.82
C ASP A 123 20.85 -5.15 3.89
N PHE A 124 20.65 -5.46 5.18
CA PHE A 124 21.48 -4.96 6.28
C PHE A 124 21.85 -6.06 7.27
N LYS A 125 23.08 -6.00 7.80
CA LYS A 125 23.63 -6.91 8.80
C LYS A 125 24.17 -6.15 10.01
N ARG A 126 24.22 -6.84 11.15
CA ARG A 126 24.85 -6.31 12.36
C ARG A 126 26.34 -6.12 12.06
N GLY A 127 26.86 -4.93 12.31
CA GLY A 127 28.22 -4.52 11.98
C GLY A 127 28.33 -3.64 10.72
N ASP A 128 27.27 -3.49 9.93
CA ASP A 128 27.30 -2.64 8.73
C ASP A 128 27.38 -1.16 9.12
N LYS A 129 28.25 -0.42 8.42
CA LYS A 129 28.36 1.04 8.52
C LYS A 129 27.31 1.68 7.62
N VAL A 130 26.38 2.41 8.25
CA VAL A 130 25.22 2.99 7.59
C VAL A 130 25.11 4.48 7.87
N ALA A 131 24.54 5.20 6.92
CA ALA A 131 24.17 6.59 7.06
C ALA A 131 22.65 6.75 7.00
N PHE A 132 22.15 7.71 7.75
CA PHE A 132 20.75 8.11 7.72
C PHE A 132 20.63 9.62 7.99
N GLU A 133 19.51 10.20 7.61
CA GLU A 133 19.20 11.61 7.92
C GLU A 133 18.35 11.67 9.20
N ASP A 134 18.74 12.52 10.14
CA ASP A 134 17.97 12.76 11.37
C ASP A 134 16.78 13.72 11.14
N LYS A 135 16.02 14.00 12.20
CA LYS A 135 14.86 14.91 12.16
C LYS A 135 15.21 16.36 11.76
N TYR A 136 16.48 16.73 11.78
CA TYR A 136 17.00 18.02 11.35
C TYR A 136 17.66 17.95 9.97
N LEU A 137 17.43 16.87 9.23
CA LEU A 137 18.02 16.59 7.91
C LEU A 137 19.56 16.55 7.95
N ARG A 138 20.15 16.26 9.11
CA ARG A 138 21.59 16.09 9.24
C ARG A 138 21.94 14.64 8.99
N ARG A 139 22.94 14.43 8.14
CA ARG A 139 23.47 13.09 7.86
C ARG A 139 24.25 12.59 9.07
N GLN A 140 23.75 11.53 9.68
CA GLN A 140 24.41 10.78 10.74
C GLN A 140 25.02 9.50 10.16
N VAL A 141 26.16 9.09 10.71
CA VAL A 141 26.86 7.86 10.32
C VAL A 141 27.12 7.04 11.58
N GLY A 142 26.80 5.76 11.51
CA GLY A 142 26.99 4.85 12.62
C GLY A 142 27.02 3.39 12.17
N VAL A 143 27.11 2.49 13.14
CA VAL A 143 27.21 1.05 12.90
C VAL A 143 25.96 0.36 13.43
N ILE A 144 25.43 -0.61 12.68
CA ILE A 144 24.28 -1.39 13.13
C ILE A 144 24.70 -2.32 14.28
N VAL A 145 24.24 -2.02 15.50
CA VAL A 145 24.49 -2.86 16.69
C VAL A 145 23.40 -3.91 16.91
N ARG A 146 22.20 -3.68 16.37
CA ARG A 146 21.06 -4.62 16.48
C ARG A 146 20.13 -4.52 15.29
N ILE A 147 19.60 -5.66 14.85
CA ILE A 147 18.60 -5.77 13.79
C ILE A 147 17.28 -6.24 14.39
N ASN A 148 16.21 -5.49 14.13
CA ASN A 148 14.83 -5.88 14.44
C ASN A 148 14.06 -6.17 13.14
N GLN A 149 12.77 -6.51 13.23
CA GLN A 149 11.97 -6.87 12.05
C GLN A 149 11.80 -5.70 11.05
N LEU A 150 11.60 -4.47 11.55
CA LEU A 150 11.33 -3.29 10.71
C LEU A 150 12.37 -2.16 10.86
N THR A 151 13.28 -2.27 11.82
CA THR A 151 14.24 -1.22 12.20
C THR A 151 15.58 -1.80 12.61
N ALA A 152 16.64 -1.02 12.49
CA ALA A 152 17.96 -1.28 13.04
C ALA A 152 18.24 -0.32 14.20
N SER A 153 18.97 -0.78 15.21
CA SER A 153 19.61 0.10 16.19
C SER A 153 21.03 0.39 15.71
N ILE A 154 21.37 1.67 15.65
CA ILE A 154 22.61 2.21 15.10
C ILE A 154 23.32 2.94 16.21
N ASP A 155 24.56 2.54 16.46
CA ASP A 155 25.43 3.24 17.39
C ASP A 155 26.25 4.27 16.60
N CYS A 156 26.08 5.54 16.93
CA CYS A 156 26.79 6.63 16.29
C CYS A 156 28.05 6.97 17.10
N ALA A 157 29.11 7.43 16.43
CA ALA A 157 30.36 7.83 17.10
C ALA A 157 30.19 8.97 18.12
N SER A 158 29.04 9.67 18.10
CA SER A 158 28.63 10.66 19.12
C SER A 158 28.20 10.05 20.46
N GLY A 159 28.13 8.72 20.59
CA GLY A 159 27.73 8.00 21.80
C GLY A 159 26.22 7.82 21.96
N GLU A 160 25.43 8.25 20.98
CA GLU A 160 23.97 8.08 20.96
C GLU A 160 23.57 6.87 20.12
N SER A 161 22.71 6.01 20.67
CA SER A 161 22.11 4.88 19.96
C SER A 161 20.75 5.27 19.35
N TRP A 162 20.65 5.18 18.03
CA TRP A 162 19.49 5.54 17.23
C TRP A 162 18.71 4.33 16.74
N ARG A 163 17.37 4.40 16.72
CA ARG A 163 16.53 3.35 16.12
C ARG A 163 15.92 3.85 14.82
N VAL A 164 16.29 3.23 13.69
CA VAL A 164 15.99 3.75 12.36
C VAL A 164 15.40 2.65 11.46
N GLY A 165 14.41 2.99 10.64
CA GLY A 165 13.81 2.05 9.68
C GLY A 165 14.75 1.76 8.50
N PHE A 166 14.77 0.51 8.01
CA PHE A 166 15.70 0.10 6.94
C PHE A 166 15.60 0.95 5.66
N HIS A 167 14.40 1.44 5.35
CA HIS A 167 14.15 2.30 4.18
C HIS A 167 14.82 3.68 4.25
N LEU A 168 15.28 4.12 5.43
CA LEU A 168 16.01 5.38 5.64
C LEU A 168 17.53 5.17 5.69
N LEU A 169 17.98 3.90 5.70
CA LEU A 169 19.39 3.56 5.79
C LEU A 169 20.00 3.52 4.40
N ARG A 170 21.21 4.06 4.31
CA ARG A 170 22.08 3.96 3.14
C ARG A 170 23.40 3.33 3.58
N HIS A 171 23.89 2.35 2.82
CA HIS A 171 25.22 1.80 3.04
C HIS A 171 26.28 2.89 2.81
N VAL A 172 27.26 2.98 3.69
CA VAL A 172 28.43 3.82 3.50
C VAL A 172 29.56 2.92 3.04
N VAL A 173 29.95 3.07 1.78
CA VAL A 173 31.16 2.46 1.24
C VAL A 173 32.31 3.43 1.53
N ASP A 174 33.28 3.03 2.34
CA ASP A 174 34.58 3.71 2.33
C ASP A 174 35.28 3.32 1.02
N ILE A 175 35.66 4.32 0.22
CA ILE A 175 36.47 4.16 -1.01
C ILE A 175 37.94 4.23 -0.63
#